data_AF-A0A8J6CD37-F1
#
_entry.id   AF-A0A8J6CD37-F1
#
_cell.length_a   1.000
_cell.length_b   1.000
_cell.length_c   1.000
_cell.angle_alpha   90.00
_cell.angle_beta   90.00
_cell.angle_gamma   90.00
#
_symmetry.space_group_name_H-M   'P 1'
#
loop_
_entity.id
_entity.type
_entity.pdbx_description
1 polymer ?
#
loop_
_entity_poly.entity_id
_entity_poly.type
_entity_poly.pdbx_seq_one_letter_code
_entity_poly.pdbx_strand_id
1 'polypeptide(L)'
;MADDAEAWFYAAQDAADVGRARDAARLYERAIDACGTLHPIARDADLWPRAGPPSASARAALIASVASNALGELRLDEALEAGFPSRAHDCEPLRAAVARFEAALRAWPYNAPALCSLAQICRDSGRAEQALALLDRLLALSTLDAAQDDACSAWRAAWVFTPRRAAVAAGAMTAALVRSQRGEHAAATPILRRFGLRLRLSPAVWAAAAAPASHALPCPAPRLTAGQAAVPPVRLFADAVPPALASTLCAAFAPGAAFWRQTGYHTASVEKRYFTFFYDVRAARPSNAVEALIAHLHPLLARDDVACAEWWAHTRPVGRHPGHELHYDLEEGVMEASGRVLHPLVSSVVYLSGSAKSGPTIVLDERLDAGQLARRCWLAHPRTRALLTFDGALLHGVLPVDGPVGDEHRLTLLVAWYGEDARRASSRRRSALRPQGAVPRVSRRTTWPLDIPLDMACGGEEELAQATASALPATTRELPIVEIDHPWEEVTMAPHGVAVHARPRRSALGARAEAALEIPTHLDQHFFLRSPDDVACRHRV
;
A
#
# COMPACT_ATOMS: atom_id res chain seq x y z
N MET A 1 -27.08 9.03 -33.51
CA MET A 1 -25.84 8.25 -33.26
C MET A 1 -25.08 8.78 -32.05
N ALA A 2 -24.41 9.94 -32.12
CA ALA A 2 -23.65 10.46 -30.98
C ALA A 2 -24.53 10.78 -29.75
N ASP A 3 -25.73 11.34 -29.97
CA ASP A 3 -26.65 11.64 -28.87
C ASP A 3 -27.24 10.37 -28.24
N ASP A 4 -27.47 9.32 -29.02
CA ASP A 4 -27.89 8.01 -28.52
C ASP A 4 -26.79 7.36 -27.67
N ALA A 5 -25.53 7.44 -28.13
CA ALA A 5 -24.37 6.94 -27.40
C ALA A 5 -24.19 7.66 -26.05
N GLU A 6 -24.38 8.97 -26.02
CA GLU A 6 -24.30 9.76 -24.78
C GLU A 6 -25.44 9.41 -23.81
N ALA A 7 -26.67 9.23 -24.31
CA ALA A 7 -27.79 8.78 -23.48
C ALA A 7 -27.54 7.40 -22.85
N TRP A 8 -27.01 6.45 -23.63
CA TRP A 8 -26.63 5.13 -23.10
C TRP A 8 -25.50 5.23 -22.08
N PHE A 9 -24.53 6.11 -22.30
CA PHE A 9 -23.43 6.33 -21.37
C PHE A 9 -23.93 6.86 -20.01
N TYR A 10 -24.80 7.87 -20.00
CA TYR A 10 -25.36 8.38 -18.74
C TYR A 10 -26.21 7.33 -18.01
N ALA A 11 -27.04 6.58 -18.74
CA ALA A 11 -27.79 5.48 -18.14
C ALA A 11 -26.87 4.41 -17.52
N ALA A 12 -25.68 4.20 -18.09
CA ALA A 12 -24.68 3.29 -17.55
C ALA A 12 -24.07 3.83 -16.24
N GLN A 13 -23.79 5.13 -16.16
CA GLN A 13 -23.29 5.80 -14.95
C GLN A 13 -24.32 5.71 -13.82
N ASP A 14 -25.59 6.04 -14.10
CA ASP A 14 -26.67 5.92 -13.11
C ASP A 14 -26.83 4.49 -12.59
N ALA A 15 -26.64 3.49 -13.46
CA ALA A 15 -26.67 2.09 -13.05
C ALA A 15 -25.46 1.72 -12.18
N ALA A 16 -24.26 2.23 -12.49
CA ALA A 16 -23.05 1.99 -11.71
C ALA A 16 -23.16 2.61 -10.30
N ASP A 17 -23.63 3.85 -10.21
CA ASP A 17 -23.75 4.61 -8.95
C ASP A 17 -24.69 3.93 -7.94
N VAL A 18 -25.72 3.20 -8.43
CA VAL A 18 -26.63 2.42 -7.58
C VAL A 18 -26.21 0.95 -7.43
N GLY A 19 -24.97 0.60 -7.78
CA GLY A 19 -24.38 -0.72 -7.59
C GLY A 19 -24.89 -1.80 -8.57
N ARG A 20 -25.52 -1.43 -9.69
CA ARG A 20 -25.99 -2.37 -10.73
C ARG A 20 -24.92 -2.60 -11.80
N ALA A 21 -23.77 -3.13 -11.40
CA ALA A 21 -22.60 -3.32 -12.26
C ALA A 21 -22.89 -4.05 -13.59
N ARG A 22 -23.72 -5.11 -13.56
CA ARG A 22 -24.11 -5.86 -14.78
C ARG A 22 -24.96 -5.04 -15.75
N ASP A 23 -25.85 -4.18 -15.23
CA ASP A 23 -26.66 -3.30 -16.06
C ASP A 23 -25.77 -2.21 -16.67
N ALA A 24 -24.92 -1.60 -15.85
CA ALA A 24 -23.94 -0.61 -16.30
C ALA A 24 -23.05 -1.15 -17.42
N ALA A 25 -22.51 -2.36 -17.25
CA ALA A 25 -21.68 -3.00 -18.26
C ALA A 25 -22.39 -3.15 -19.62
N ARG A 26 -23.63 -3.64 -19.63
CA ARG A 26 -24.45 -3.77 -20.86
C ARG A 26 -24.75 -2.41 -21.50
N LEU A 27 -24.99 -1.38 -20.69
CA LEU A 27 -25.27 -0.03 -21.18
C LEU A 27 -24.01 0.63 -21.76
N TYR A 28 -22.84 0.44 -21.17
CA TYR A 28 -21.57 0.87 -21.76
C TYR A 28 -21.30 0.19 -23.10
N GLU A 29 -21.56 -1.12 -23.22
CA GLU A 29 -21.44 -1.83 -24.49
C GLU A 29 -22.34 -1.23 -25.57
N ARG A 30 -23.59 -0.92 -25.25
CA ARG A 30 -24.50 -0.22 -26.17
C ARG A 30 -24.02 1.18 -26.54
N ALA A 31 -23.44 1.93 -25.60
CA ALA A 31 -22.88 3.25 -25.88
C ALA A 31 -21.70 3.14 -26.86
N ILE A 32 -20.82 2.14 -26.70
CA ILE A 32 -19.70 1.86 -27.60
C ILE A 32 -20.21 1.47 -28.98
N ASP A 33 -21.17 0.55 -29.07
CA ASP A 33 -21.73 0.08 -30.34
C ASP A 33 -22.43 1.21 -31.11
N ALA A 34 -23.15 2.10 -30.41
CA ALA A 34 -23.82 3.26 -31.00
C ALA A 34 -22.85 4.29 -31.62
N CYS A 35 -21.55 4.24 -31.26
CA CYS A 35 -20.53 5.09 -31.87
C CYS A 35 -20.05 4.57 -33.23
N GLY A 36 -20.37 3.33 -33.61
CA GLY A 36 -20.01 2.72 -34.90
C GLY A 36 -18.51 2.53 -35.11
N THR A 37 -18.08 2.42 -36.37
CA THR A 37 -16.66 2.31 -36.72
C THR A 37 -15.95 3.63 -36.44
N LEU A 38 -15.02 3.60 -35.49
CA LEU A 38 -14.27 4.77 -35.06
C LEU A 38 -13.01 4.96 -35.90
N HIS A 39 -12.78 6.18 -36.36
CA HIS A 39 -11.46 6.61 -36.80
C HIS A 39 -10.70 7.17 -35.58
N PRO A 40 -9.45 6.74 -35.33
CA PRO A 40 -8.67 7.26 -34.22
C PRO A 40 -8.56 8.79 -34.29
N ILE A 41 -8.70 9.45 -33.14
CA ILE A 41 -8.49 10.90 -33.05
C ILE A 41 -7.00 11.19 -33.35
N ALA A 42 -6.74 12.03 -34.36
CA ALA A 42 -5.38 12.31 -34.86
C ALA A 42 -4.44 12.92 -33.80
N ARG A 43 -3.12 12.72 -33.98
CA ARG A 43 -2.04 13.08 -33.03
C ARG A 43 -1.97 14.56 -32.63
N ASP A 44 -2.47 15.50 -33.43
CA ASP A 44 -2.46 16.93 -33.07
C ASP A 44 -3.55 17.27 -32.01
N ALA A 45 -4.35 16.28 -31.58
CA ALA A 45 -5.42 16.44 -30.61
C ALA A 45 -5.01 16.41 -29.13
N ASP A 46 -3.71 16.45 -28.80
CA ASP A 46 -3.31 16.97 -27.46
C ASP A 46 -3.87 18.38 -27.24
N LEU A 47 -4.08 19.09 -28.36
CA LEU A 47 -4.89 20.28 -28.49
C LEU A 47 -6.22 19.86 -29.13
N TRP A 48 -7.13 19.27 -28.34
CA TRP A 48 -8.54 19.37 -28.72
C TRP A 48 -8.81 20.84 -29.04
N PRO A 49 -9.28 21.16 -30.26
CA PRO A 49 -9.09 22.48 -30.82
C PRO A 49 -9.69 23.50 -29.87
N ARG A 50 -8.85 24.42 -29.38
CA ARG A 50 -9.27 25.63 -28.66
C ARG A 50 -10.25 26.48 -29.49
N ALA A 51 -10.53 26.09 -30.74
CA ALA A 51 -11.27 26.81 -31.75
C ALA A 51 -12.49 26.02 -32.28
N GLY A 52 -13.27 25.37 -31.41
CA GLY A 52 -14.65 24.98 -31.73
C GLY A 52 -15.14 23.65 -31.17
N PRO A 53 -16.45 23.36 -31.34
CA PRO A 53 -17.01 22.06 -30.99
C PRO A 53 -16.40 20.96 -31.87
N PRO A 54 -16.22 19.74 -31.33
CA PRO A 54 -15.73 18.62 -32.11
C PRO A 54 -16.65 18.26 -33.26
N SER A 55 -16.07 17.62 -34.27
CA SER A 55 -16.87 16.86 -35.22
C SER A 55 -17.65 15.75 -34.49
N ALA A 56 -18.79 15.35 -35.06
CA ALA A 56 -19.60 14.26 -34.51
C ALA A 56 -18.80 12.96 -34.35
N SER A 57 -17.86 12.69 -35.28
CA SER A 57 -16.96 11.54 -35.21
C SER A 57 -15.97 11.63 -34.03
N ALA A 58 -15.38 12.80 -33.77
CA ALA A 58 -14.50 13.00 -32.62
C ALA A 58 -15.27 12.89 -31.29
N ARG A 59 -16.51 13.39 -31.22
CA ARG A 59 -17.39 13.20 -30.06
C ARG A 59 -17.71 11.72 -29.83
N ALA A 60 -18.06 10.98 -30.88
CA ALA A 60 -18.34 9.55 -30.80
C ALA A 60 -17.10 8.74 -30.34
N ALA A 61 -15.92 9.03 -30.89
CA ALA A 61 -14.68 8.39 -30.46
C ALA A 61 -14.36 8.66 -28.99
N LEU A 62 -14.62 9.87 -28.50
CA LEU A 62 -14.42 10.24 -27.10
C LEU A 62 -15.40 9.51 -26.18
N ILE A 63 -16.69 9.47 -26.51
CA ILE A 63 -17.71 8.71 -25.75
C ILE A 63 -17.32 7.23 -25.69
N ALA A 64 -16.99 6.62 -26.83
CA ALA A 64 -16.58 5.21 -26.88
C ALA A 64 -15.31 4.95 -26.06
N SER A 65 -14.35 5.87 -26.05
CA SER A 65 -13.14 5.76 -25.24
C SER A 65 -13.45 5.80 -23.74
N VAL A 66 -14.25 6.78 -23.29
CA VAL A 66 -14.63 6.91 -21.87
C VAL A 66 -15.50 5.73 -21.42
N ALA A 67 -16.46 5.29 -22.26
CA ALA A 67 -17.28 4.10 -21.99
C ALA A 67 -16.43 2.82 -21.91
N SER A 68 -15.45 2.65 -22.81
CA SER A 68 -14.52 1.52 -22.77
C SER A 68 -13.66 1.55 -21.50
N ASN A 69 -13.21 2.73 -21.07
CA ASN A 69 -12.49 2.88 -19.80
C ASN A 69 -13.36 2.48 -18.61
N ALA A 70 -14.58 3.00 -18.50
CA ALA A 70 -15.49 2.70 -17.40
C ALA A 70 -15.85 1.20 -17.34
N LEU A 71 -16.06 0.57 -18.50
CA LEU A 71 -16.24 -0.87 -18.59
C LEU A 71 -14.98 -1.64 -18.18
N GLY A 72 -13.78 -1.13 -18.52
CA GLY A 72 -12.51 -1.68 -18.06
C GLY A 72 -12.38 -1.68 -16.54
N GLU A 73 -12.78 -0.59 -15.88
CA GLU A 73 -12.80 -0.50 -14.41
C GLU A 73 -13.75 -1.54 -13.78
N LEU A 74 -14.97 -1.70 -14.30
CA LEU A 74 -15.89 -2.74 -13.80
C LEU A 74 -15.30 -4.16 -13.91
N ARG A 75 -14.55 -4.44 -14.98
CA ARG A 75 -13.86 -5.74 -15.15
C ARG A 75 -12.64 -5.87 -14.25
N LEU A 76 -11.97 -4.75 -13.94
CA LEU A 76 -10.88 -4.72 -12.98
C LEU A 76 -11.41 -5.01 -11.57
N ASP A 77 -12.56 -4.46 -11.18
CA ASP A 77 -13.23 -4.77 -9.92
C ASP A 77 -13.55 -6.27 -9.82
N GLU A 78 -14.13 -6.87 -10.87
CA GLU A 78 -14.34 -8.32 -10.96
C GLU A 78 -13.03 -9.11 -10.82
N ALA A 79 -11.94 -8.61 -11.40
CA ALA A 79 -10.62 -9.23 -11.26
C ALA A 79 -10.08 -9.12 -9.83
N LEU A 80 -10.25 -7.98 -9.17
CA LEU A 80 -9.87 -7.76 -7.76
C LEU A 80 -10.66 -8.71 -6.84
N GLU A 81 -11.96 -8.87 -7.07
CA GLU A 81 -12.81 -9.85 -6.36
C GLU A 81 -12.35 -11.30 -6.60
N ALA A 82 -11.93 -11.61 -7.83
CA ALA A 82 -11.32 -12.89 -8.17
C ALA A 82 -9.91 -13.08 -7.54
N GLY A 83 -9.39 -12.04 -6.89
CA GLY A 83 -8.15 -12.08 -6.13
C GLY A 83 -6.95 -11.49 -6.86
N PHE A 84 -7.10 -10.76 -7.97
CA PHE A 84 -6.03 -9.93 -8.52
C PHE A 84 -5.64 -8.83 -7.50
N PRO A 85 -4.38 -8.41 -7.42
CA PRO A 85 -3.18 -8.97 -8.05
C PRO A 85 -2.55 -10.11 -7.23
N SER A 86 -3.26 -10.70 -6.27
CA SER A 86 -2.70 -11.64 -5.30
C SER A 86 -2.77 -13.13 -5.69
N ARG A 87 -3.80 -13.57 -6.42
CA ARG A 87 -4.07 -14.99 -6.74
C ARG A 87 -4.45 -15.25 -8.19
N ALA A 88 -4.92 -14.23 -8.90
CA ALA A 88 -5.54 -14.35 -10.21
C ALA A 88 -4.82 -13.46 -11.23
N HIS A 89 -3.55 -13.80 -11.52
CA HIS A 89 -2.68 -12.97 -12.36
C HIS A 89 -2.98 -13.02 -13.85
N ASP A 90 -3.73 -14.04 -14.28
CA ASP A 90 -4.19 -14.21 -15.67
C ASP A 90 -5.61 -14.80 -15.66
N CYS A 91 -6.53 -14.09 -15.03
CA CYS A 91 -7.95 -14.44 -15.06
C CYS A 91 -8.67 -13.75 -16.23
N GLU A 92 -9.80 -14.33 -16.61
CA GLU A 92 -10.64 -13.77 -17.69
C GLU A 92 -11.07 -12.32 -17.42
N PRO A 93 -11.50 -11.93 -16.20
CA PRO A 93 -11.86 -10.54 -15.93
C PRO A 93 -10.69 -9.56 -16.12
N LEU A 94 -9.47 -9.93 -15.71
CA LEU A 94 -8.29 -9.09 -15.91
C LEU A 94 -7.97 -8.93 -17.40
N ARG A 95 -8.02 -10.01 -18.19
CA ARG A 95 -7.82 -9.93 -19.64
C ARG A 95 -8.89 -9.06 -20.30
N ALA A 96 -10.14 -9.18 -19.85
CA ALA A 96 -11.23 -8.34 -20.31
C ALA A 96 -11.00 -6.86 -19.97
N ALA A 97 -10.55 -6.55 -18.75
CA ALA A 97 -10.20 -5.19 -18.33
C ALA A 97 -9.10 -4.59 -19.21
N VAL A 98 -7.98 -5.31 -19.38
CA VAL A 98 -6.87 -4.89 -20.25
C VAL A 98 -7.34 -4.62 -21.68
N ALA A 99 -8.12 -5.54 -22.27
CA ALA A 99 -8.64 -5.38 -23.62
C ALA A 99 -9.53 -4.12 -23.78
N ARG A 100 -10.30 -3.78 -22.74
CA ARG A 100 -11.16 -2.58 -22.72
C ARG A 100 -10.36 -1.29 -22.56
N PHE A 101 -9.34 -1.25 -21.70
CA PHE A 101 -8.45 -0.09 -21.63
C PHE A 101 -7.67 0.12 -22.93
N GLU A 102 -7.19 -0.95 -23.58
CA GLU A 102 -6.57 -0.85 -24.90
C GLU A 102 -7.55 -0.36 -25.97
N ALA A 103 -8.83 -0.79 -25.92
CA ALA A 103 -9.87 -0.27 -26.79
C ALA A 103 -10.10 1.23 -26.56
N ALA A 104 -10.11 1.67 -25.30
CA ALA A 104 -10.20 3.08 -24.95
C ALA A 104 -9.04 3.88 -25.58
N LEU A 105 -7.82 3.37 -25.52
CA LEU A 105 -6.64 4.00 -26.12
C LEU A 105 -6.62 3.95 -27.65
N ARG A 106 -7.21 2.93 -28.28
CA ARG A 106 -7.39 2.90 -29.75
C ARG A 106 -8.36 3.98 -30.22
N ALA A 107 -9.45 4.20 -29.49
CA ALA A 107 -10.42 5.25 -29.79
C ALA A 107 -9.85 6.65 -29.50
N TRP A 108 -9.16 6.81 -28.37
CA TRP A 108 -8.52 8.05 -27.96
C TRP A 108 -7.19 7.79 -27.24
N PRO A 109 -6.03 7.96 -27.93
CA PRO A 109 -4.71 7.64 -27.38
C PRO A 109 -4.27 8.43 -26.14
N TYR A 110 -5.00 9.52 -25.83
CA TYR A 110 -4.74 10.43 -24.71
C TYR A 110 -5.72 10.25 -23.55
N ASN A 111 -6.46 9.14 -23.52
CA ASN A 111 -7.31 8.78 -22.39
C ASN A 111 -6.43 8.49 -21.15
N ALA A 112 -6.26 9.51 -20.32
CA ALA A 112 -5.39 9.48 -19.16
C ALA A 112 -5.80 8.43 -18.11
N PRO A 113 -7.09 8.27 -17.74
CA PRO A 113 -7.54 7.15 -16.91
C PRO A 113 -7.10 5.79 -17.44
N ALA A 114 -7.32 5.49 -18.73
CA ALA A 114 -6.96 4.19 -19.30
C ALA A 114 -5.45 3.93 -19.30
N LEU A 115 -4.63 4.97 -19.55
CA LEU A 115 -3.17 4.88 -19.40
C LEU A 115 -2.77 4.57 -17.95
N CYS A 116 -3.39 5.24 -16.99
CA CYS A 116 -3.11 5.07 -15.57
C CYS A 116 -3.48 3.66 -15.10
N SER A 117 -4.66 3.16 -15.46
CA SER A 117 -5.13 1.82 -15.09
C SER A 117 -4.29 0.71 -15.72
N LEU A 118 -3.89 0.84 -16.99
CA LEU A 118 -2.95 -0.11 -17.61
C LEU A 118 -1.57 -0.07 -16.96
N ALA A 119 -1.06 1.12 -16.64
CA ALA A 119 0.22 1.25 -15.94
C ALA A 119 0.19 0.57 -14.57
N GLN A 120 -0.91 0.77 -13.83
CA GLN A 120 -1.17 0.15 -12.55
C GLN A 120 -1.20 -1.38 -12.65
N ILE A 121 -1.93 -1.94 -13.63
CA ILE A 121 -1.95 -3.38 -13.91
C ILE A 121 -0.55 -3.90 -14.28
N CYS A 122 0.22 -3.17 -15.09
CA CYS A 122 1.59 -3.54 -15.44
C CYS A 122 2.50 -3.57 -14.22
N ARG A 123 2.45 -2.53 -13.38
CA ARG A 123 3.21 -2.42 -12.13
C ARG A 123 2.88 -3.57 -11.19
N ASP A 124 1.59 -3.76 -10.92
CA ASP A 124 1.11 -4.83 -10.05
C ASP A 124 1.36 -6.21 -10.64
N SER A 125 1.69 -6.30 -11.94
CA SER A 125 2.13 -7.52 -12.63
C SER A 125 3.64 -7.74 -12.68
N GLY A 126 4.44 -6.93 -11.97
CA GLY A 126 5.90 -7.01 -12.02
C GLY A 126 6.49 -6.61 -13.38
N ARG A 127 5.73 -5.86 -14.20
CA ARG A 127 6.15 -5.35 -15.52
C ARG A 127 6.51 -3.88 -15.41
N ALA A 128 7.46 -3.56 -14.53
CA ALA A 128 7.83 -2.18 -14.19
C ALA A 128 8.21 -1.31 -15.41
N GLU A 129 8.94 -1.88 -16.38
CA GLU A 129 9.30 -1.17 -17.63
C GLU A 129 8.08 -0.77 -18.46
N GLN A 130 7.12 -1.68 -18.62
CA GLN A 130 5.88 -1.42 -19.35
C GLN A 130 5.02 -0.39 -18.60
N ALA A 131 5.01 -0.47 -17.27
CA ALA A 131 4.35 0.52 -16.42
C ALA A 131 4.97 1.92 -16.63
N LEU A 132 6.29 2.05 -16.55
CA LEU A 132 6.98 3.32 -16.77
C LEU A 132 6.74 3.88 -18.16
N ALA A 133 6.75 3.05 -19.20
CA ALA A 133 6.44 3.51 -20.56
C ALA A 133 5.03 4.10 -20.70
N LEU A 134 4.03 3.51 -20.02
CA LEU A 134 2.66 4.05 -19.98
C LEU A 134 2.57 5.31 -19.12
N LEU A 135 3.28 5.35 -17.99
CA LEU A 135 3.33 6.51 -17.11
C LEU A 135 4.03 7.71 -17.76
N ASP A 136 5.08 7.48 -18.54
CA ASP A 136 5.76 8.54 -19.29
C ASP A 136 4.87 9.14 -20.36
N ARG A 137 4.07 8.31 -21.04
CA ARG A 137 3.01 8.79 -21.95
C ARG A 137 1.97 9.63 -21.21
N LEU A 138 1.57 9.21 -20.02
CA LEU A 138 0.62 9.93 -19.17
C LEU A 138 1.21 11.25 -18.65
N LEU A 139 2.50 11.30 -18.31
CA LEU A 139 3.18 12.50 -17.83
C LEU A 139 3.44 13.53 -18.93
N ALA A 140 3.54 13.09 -20.18
CA ALA A 140 3.59 13.98 -21.33
C ALA A 140 2.26 14.72 -21.58
N LEU A 141 1.16 14.27 -20.96
CA LEU A 141 -0.13 14.93 -21.06
C LEU A 141 -0.14 16.21 -20.22
N SER A 142 -0.58 17.31 -20.84
CA SER A 142 -0.90 18.53 -20.08
C SER A 142 -2.03 18.28 -19.08
N THR A 143 -1.91 18.86 -17.89
CA THR A 143 -3.06 19.06 -16.99
C THR A 143 -3.92 20.15 -17.62
N LEU A 144 -5.01 19.75 -18.27
CA LEU A 144 -5.93 20.70 -18.90
C LEU A 144 -6.68 21.47 -17.80
N ASP A 145 -6.58 22.79 -17.80
CA ASP A 145 -7.38 23.63 -16.91
C ASP A 145 -8.79 23.80 -17.46
N ALA A 146 -9.77 23.25 -16.74
CA ALA A 146 -11.20 23.42 -17.04
C ALA A 146 -11.64 24.89 -17.03
N ALA A 147 -10.93 25.75 -16.30
CA ALA A 147 -11.30 27.15 -16.06
C ALA A 147 -11.00 28.10 -17.24
N GLN A 148 -10.36 27.63 -18.32
CA GLN A 148 -9.99 28.49 -19.47
C GLN A 148 -10.96 28.40 -20.65
N ASP A 149 -12.07 27.67 -20.52
CA ASP A 149 -13.01 27.46 -21.62
C ASP A 149 -14.45 27.57 -21.09
N ASP A 150 -15.01 28.79 -21.06
CA ASP A 150 -16.42 29.07 -20.72
C ASP A 150 -17.41 28.29 -21.62
N ALA A 151 -16.93 27.72 -22.73
CA ALA A 151 -17.69 26.86 -23.63
C ALA A 151 -17.55 25.36 -23.34
N CYS A 152 -16.85 24.97 -22.27
CA CYS A 152 -16.72 23.56 -21.90
C CYS A 152 -18.06 23.01 -21.41
N SER A 153 -18.64 22.07 -22.16
CA SER A 153 -19.84 21.36 -21.70
C SER A 153 -19.57 20.66 -20.37
N ALA A 154 -20.57 20.65 -19.48
CA ALA A 154 -20.51 19.94 -18.20
C ALA A 154 -20.04 18.48 -18.35
N TRP A 155 -20.41 17.84 -19.46
CA TRP A 155 -19.95 16.52 -19.85
C TRP A 155 -18.41 16.41 -19.89
N ARG A 156 -17.71 17.34 -20.54
CA ARG A 156 -16.23 17.28 -20.65
C ARG A 156 -15.54 17.52 -19.31
N ALA A 157 -16.07 18.45 -18.53
CA ALA A 157 -15.55 18.69 -17.19
C ALA A 157 -15.63 17.43 -16.34
N ALA A 158 -16.79 16.74 -16.36
CA ALA A 158 -17.04 15.53 -15.60
C ALA A 158 -16.22 14.32 -16.09
N TRP A 159 -16.15 14.10 -17.41
CA TRP A 159 -15.69 12.82 -17.96
C TRP A 159 -14.31 12.86 -18.63
N VAL A 160 -13.75 14.05 -18.85
CA VAL A 160 -12.46 14.23 -19.51
C VAL A 160 -11.49 14.97 -18.60
N PHE A 161 -11.81 16.20 -18.21
CA PHE A 161 -10.84 17.07 -17.52
C PHE A 161 -10.58 16.66 -16.09
N THR A 162 -11.64 16.43 -15.31
CA THR A 162 -11.50 15.99 -13.91
C THR A 162 -10.82 14.62 -13.82
N PRO A 163 -11.25 13.58 -14.56
CA PRO A 163 -10.57 12.28 -14.55
C PRO A 163 -9.13 12.35 -15.06
N ARG A 164 -8.84 13.16 -16.10
CA ARG A 164 -7.47 13.36 -16.59
C ARG A 164 -6.56 13.97 -15.53
N ARG A 165 -7.03 15.00 -14.81
CA ARG A 165 -6.27 15.64 -13.72
C ARG A 165 -5.94 14.62 -12.62
N ALA A 166 -6.94 13.86 -12.18
CA ALA A 166 -6.78 12.81 -11.18
C ALA A 166 -5.80 11.71 -11.65
N ALA A 167 -5.97 11.21 -12.87
CA ALA A 167 -5.11 10.19 -13.46
C ALA A 167 -3.66 10.66 -13.64
N VAL A 168 -3.42 11.90 -14.11
CA VAL A 168 -2.08 12.46 -14.23
C VAL A 168 -1.41 12.58 -12.86
N ALA A 169 -2.12 13.04 -11.84
CA ALA A 169 -1.60 13.11 -10.47
C ALA A 169 -1.26 11.71 -9.93
N ALA A 170 -2.17 10.74 -10.09
CA ALA A 170 -1.95 9.37 -9.66
C ALA A 170 -0.78 8.68 -10.38
N GLY A 171 -0.72 8.86 -11.70
CA GLY A 171 0.37 8.36 -12.54
C GLY A 171 1.71 8.99 -12.19
N ALA A 172 1.75 10.29 -11.94
CA ALA A 172 2.97 10.98 -11.52
C ALA A 172 3.52 10.43 -10.20
N MET A 173 2.67 10.26 -9.18
CA MET A 173 3.12 9.70 -7.91
C MET A 173 3.64 8.27 -8.08
N THR A 174 2.91 7.45 -8.86
CA THR A 174 3.31 6.08 -9.16
C THR A 174 4.63 6.02 -9.93
N ALA A 175 4.85 6.91 -10.90
CA ALA A 175 6.09 6.99 -11.67
C ALA A 175 7.28 7.35 -10.78
N ALA A 176 7.12 8.34 -9.90
CA ALA A 176 8.17 8.72 -8.96
C ALA A 176 8.55 7.56 -8.02
N LEU A 177 7.55 6.79 -7.55
CA LEU A 177 7.77 5.61 -6.73
C LEU A 177 8.53 4.52 -7.51
N VAL A 178 8.01 4.09 -8.66
CA VAL A 178 8.62 3.01 -9.47
C VAL A 178 10.05 3.38 -9.88
N ARG A 179 10.29 4.64 -10.27
CA ARG A 179 11.65 5.14 -10.56
C ARG A 179 12.56 5.05 -9.34
N SER A 180 12.08 5.43 -8.16
CA SER A 180 12.86 5.35 -6.92
C SER A 180 13.22 3.91 -6.56
N GLN A 181 12.28 2.97 -6.70
CA GLN A 181 12.53 1.54 -6.47
C GLN A 181 13.62 0.97 -7.39
N ARG A 182 13.73 1.51 -8.60
CA ARG A 182 14.71 1.09 -9.62
C ARG A 182 16.04 1.84 -9.55
N GLY A 183 16.23 2.72 -8.56
CA GLY A 183 17.43 3.54 -8.44
C GLY A 183 17.46 4.76 -9.37
N GLU A 184 16.38 5.04 -10.12
CA GLU A 184 16.25 6.16 -11.05
C GLU A 184 15.86 7.46 -10.32
N HIS A 185 16.48 7.74 -9.17
CA HIS A 185 16.11 8.83 -8.27
C HIS A 185 16.16 10.21 -8.93
N ALA A 186 17.11 10.43 -9.84
CA ALA A 186 17.22 11.69 -10.58
C ALA A 186 16.00 11.95 -11.49
N ALA A 187 15.41 10.90 -12.06
CA ALA A 187 14.21 10.99 -12.89
C ALA A 187 12.93 11.16 -12.05
N ALA A 188 12.91 10.65 -10.82
CA ALA A 188 11.81 10.86 -9.88
C ALA A 188 11.74 12.31 -9.35
N THR A 189 12.88 12.96 -9.11
CA THR A 189 12.97 14.32 -8.54
C THR A 189 12.06 15.37 -9.22
N PRO A 190 12.11 15.59 -10.55
CA PRO A 190 11.26 16.60 -11.19
C PRO A 190 9.76 16.30 -11.02
N ILE A 191 9.39 15.02 -10.95
CA ILE A 191 8.00 14.60 -10.74
C ILE A 191 7.54 14.96 -9.32
N LEU A 192 8.35 14.64 -8.30
CA LEU A 192 8.06 14.96 -6.90
C LEU A 192 7.88 16.46 -6.67
N ARG A 193 8.71 17.30 -7.33
CA ARG A 193 8.61 18.76 -7.24
C ARG A 193 7.26 19.30 -7.71
N ARG A 194 6.58 18.64 -8.65
CA ARG A 194 5.24 19.06 -9.13
C ARG A 194 4.20 19.00 -8.00
N PHE A 195 4.41 18.21 -6.96
CA PHE A 195 3.53 18.11 -5.78
C PHE A 195 3.93 19.03 -4.62
N GLY A 196 4.99 19.83 -4.79
CA GLY A 196 5.60 20.61 -3.70
C GLY A 196 6.29 19.76 -2.64
N LEU A 197 6.63 18.49 -2.95
CA LEU A 197 7.35 17.61 -2.05
C LEU A 197 8.79 18.09 -1.88
N ARG A 198 9.27 18.11 -0.64
CA ARG A 198 10.60 18.62 -0.25
C ARG A 198 11.52 17.54 0.25
N LEU A 199 10.98 16.42 0.72
CA LEU A 199 11.75 15.30 1.26
C LEU A 199 11.34 14.00 0.58
N ARG A 200 12.29 13.08 0.47
CA ARG A 200 12.09 11.71 0.02
C ARG A 200 12.96 10.76 0.81
N LEU A 201 12.61 9.49 0.84
CA LEU A 201 13.56 8.47 1.27
C LEU A 201 14.84 8.51 0.41
N SER A 202 15.99 8.45 1.06
CA SER A 202 17.29 8.62 0.41
C SER A 202 17.61 7.43 -0.52
N PRO A 203 18.41 7.65 -1.57
CA PRO A 203 18.88 6.59 -2.46
C PRO A 203 19.53 5.41 -1.73
N ALA A 204 20.19 5.66 -0.60
CA ALA A 204 20.80 4.62 0.23
C ALA A 204 19.76 3.64 0.80
N VAL A 205 18.59 4.15 1.22
CA VAL A 205 17.47 3.33 1.70
C VAL A 205 16.97 2.40 0.59
N TRP A 206 16.73 2.94 -0.61
CA TRP A 206 16.28 2.14 -1.74
C TRP A 206 17.31 1.11 -2.20
N ALA A 207 18.59 1.48 -2.26
CA ALA A 207 19.67 0.57 -2.59
C ALA A 207 19.78 -0.59 -1.59
N ALA A 208 19.69 -0.31 -0.29
CA ALA A 208 19.70 -1.31 0.75
C ALA A 208 18.44 -2.20 0.76
N ALA A 209 17.30 -1.66 0.34
CA ALA A 209 16.07 -2.42 0.17
C ALA A 209 16.12 -3.39 -1.02
N ALA A 210 16.79 -2.99 -2.11
CA ALA A 210 17.01 -3.83 -3.29
C ALA A 210 18.12 -4.86 -3.10
N ALA A 211 19.03 -4.66 -2.14
CA ALA A 211 20.11 -5.60 -1.86
C ALA A 211 19.56 -6.93 -1.32
N PRO A 212 20.08 -8.09 -1.76
CA PRO A 212 19.63 -9.37 -1.21
C PRO A 212 19.94 -9.47 0.28
N ALA A 213 19.06 -10.11 1.04
CA ALA A 213 19.20 -10.26 2.49
C ALA A 213 20.50 -10.96 2.94
N SER A 214 21.20 -11.67 2.04
CA SER A 214 22.51 -12.30 2.28
C SER A 214 23.68 -11.32 2.20
N HIS A 215 23.50 -10.17 1.54
CA HIS A 215 24.51 -9.12 1.37
C HIS A 215 24.39 -7.98 2.38
N ALA A 216 23.51 -8.11 3.38
CA ALA A 216 23.51 -7.21 4.52
C ALA A 216 24.91 -7.28 5.16
N LEU A 217 25.72 -6.24 4.95
CA LEU A 217 26.98 -6.11 5.66
C LEU A 217 26.65 -6.11 7.15
N PRO A 218 27.36 -6.90 7.97
CA PRO A 218 27.15 -6.87 9.40
C PRO A 218 27.31 -5.41 9.85
N CYS A 219 26.26 -4.85 10.44
CA CYS A 219 26.35 -3.52 11.05
C CYS A 219 27.52 -3.58 12.04
N PRO A 220 28.51 -2.68 11.96
CA PRO A 220 29.56 -2.63 12.96
C PRO A 220 28.87 -2.52 14.31
N ALA A 221 29.21 -3.43 15.24
CA ALA A 221 28.58 -3.48 16.55
C ALA A 221 28.49 -2.05 17.11
N PRO A 222 27.30 -1.62 17.59
CA PRO A 222 27.11 -0.25 18.03
C PRO A 222 28.23 0.09 19.01
N ARG A 223 28.92 1.22 18.75
CA ARG A 223 29.91 1.75 19.69
C ARG A 223 29.13 2.22 20.92
N LEU A 224 28.82 1.29 21.81
CA LEU A 224 28.22 1.55 23.10
C LEU A 224 29.17 2.48 23.84
N THR A 225 28.81 3.75 23.97
CA THR A 225 29.45 4.64 24.92
C THR A 225 29.24 4.05 26.31
N ALA A 226 30.35 3.67 26.96
CA ALA A 226 30.33 3.07 28.29
C ALA A 226 29.55 3.98 29.26
N GLY A 227 28.37 3.52 29.71
CA GLY A 227 27.56 4.25 30.68
C GLY A 227 26.06 3.93 30.63
N GLN A 228 25.51 3.61 29.46
CA GLN A 228 24.13 3.13 29.31
C GLN A 228 24.11 2.10 28.19
N ALA A 229 24.00 0.82 28.54
CA ALA A 229 23.72 -0.23 27.56
C ALA A 229 22.26 -0.08 27.12
N ALA A 230 21.99 0.93 26.30
CA ALA A 230 20.68 1.12 25.68
C ALA A 230 20.44 -0.10 24.79
N VAL A 231 19.33 -0.81 25.05
CA VAL A 231 18.85 -1.89 24.17
C VAL A 231 18.74 -1.31 22.76
N PRO A 232 19.25 -2.03 21.72
CA PRO A 232 19.12 -1.55 20.34
C PRO A 232 17.66 -1.23 20.02
N PRO A 233 17.36 -0.09 19.36
CA PRO A 233 15.99 0.35 19.13
C PRO A 233 15.21 -0.58 18.21
N VAL A 234 15.91 -1.41 17.43
CA VAL A 234 15.36 -2.40 16.51
C VAL A 234 16.17 -3.70 16.63
N ARG A 235 15.49 -4.83 16.77
CA ARG A 235 16.11 -6.16 16.95
C ARG A 235 15.40 -7.19 16.08
N LEU A 236 16.16 -8.10 15.47
CA LEU A 236 15.64 -9.13 14.57
C LEU A 236 16.15 -10.48 15.04
N PHE A 237 15.24 -11.40 15.37
CA PHE A 237 15.57 -12.73 15.84
C PHE A 237 15.26 -13.75 14.76
N ALA A 238 16.27 -14.50 14.31
CA ALA A 238 16.07 -15.68 13.47
C ALA A 238 15.49 -16.81 14.30
N ASP A 239 14.71 -17.68 13.65
CA ASP A 239 14.20 -18.91 14.25
C ASP A 239 13.50 -18.68 15.61
N ALA A 240 12.83 -17.54 15.74
CA ALA A 240 12.08 -17.14 16.92
C ALA A 240 10.72 -17.82 16.99
N VAL A 241 10.20 -18.30 15.86
CA VAL A 241 8.92 -19.03 15.80
C VAL A 241 9.19 -20.53 15.76
N PRO A 242 8.64 -21.31 16.71
CA PRO A 242 8.72 -22.77 16.68
C PRO A 242 8.14 -23.33 15.37
N PRO A 243 8.80 -24.31 14.71
CA PRO A 243 8.34 -24.82 13.42
C PRO A 243 6.88 -25.31 13.41
N ALA A 244 6.43 -25.97 14.48
CA ALA A 244 5.06 -26.45 14.61
C ALA A 244 4.05 -25.28 14.62
N LEU A 245 4.28 -24.26 15.46
CA LEU A 245 3.45 -23.05 15.48
C LEU A 245 3.46 -22.32 14.14
N ALA A 246 4.63 -22.20 13.51
CA ALA A 246 4.75 -21.57 12.20
C ALA A 246 3.90 -22.32 11.15
N SER A 247 3.95 -23.65 11.13
CA SER A 247 3.15 -24.47 10.21
C SER A 247 1.65 -24.29 10.43
N THR A 248 1.19 -24.38 11.69
CA THR A 248 -0.23 -24.18 12.05
C THR A 248 -0.72 -22.80 11.63
N LEU A 249 0.03 -21.74 11.94
CA LEU A 249 -0.38 -20.37 11.63
C LEU A 249 -0.28 -20.06 10.13
N CYS A 250 0.69 -20.63 9.41
CA CYS A 250 0.75 -20.52 7.95
C CYS A 250 -0.47 -21.17 7.28
N ALA A 251 -0.94 -22.31 7.78
CA ALA A 251 -2.17 -22.93 7.29
C ALA A 251 -3.40 -22.07 7.64
N ALA A 252 -3.51 -21.61 8.88
CA ALA A 252 -4.61 -20.80 9.38
C ALA A 252 -4.80 -19.46 8.65
N PHE A 253 -3.69 -18.87 8.21
CA PHE A 253 -3.66 -17.57 7.52
C PHE A 253 -3.28 -17.69 6.05
N ALA A 254 -3.30 -18.90 5.47
CA ALA A 254 -3.12 -19.10 4.03
C ALA A 254 -4.08 -18.17 3.25
N PRO A 255 -3.74 -17.71 2.04
CA PRO A 255 -4.59 -16.76 1.31
C PRO A 255 -6.05 -17.26 1.20
N GLY A 256 -6.26 -18.54 0.92
CA GLY A 256 -7.60 -19.15 0.86
C GLY A 256 -8.29 -19.42 2.21
N ALA A 257 -7.74 -19.01 3.35
CA ALA A 257 -8.26 -19.38 4.66
C ALA A 257 -9.61 -18.71 5.00
N ALA A 258 -10.36 -19.33 5.91
CA ALA A 258 -11.65 -18.80 6.38
C ALA A 258 -11.49 -17.44 7.06
N PHE A 259 -10.33 -17.18 7.70
CA PHE A 259 -9.99 -15.91 8.32
C PHE A 259 -10.28 -14.73 7.40
N TRP A 260 -9.69 -14.70 6.19
CA TRP A 260 -9.84 -13.58 5.26
C TRP A 260 -11.27 -13.40 4.77
N ARG A 261 -11.95 -14.50 4.42
CA ARG A 261 -13.32 -14.46 3.89
C ARG A 261 -14.34 -14.02 4.93
N GLN A 262 -14.27 -14.59 6.14
CA GLN A 262 -15.31 -14.38 7.17
C GLN A 262 -15.16 -13.05 7.89
N THR A 263 -13.95 -12.50 7.89
CA THR A 263 -13.70 -11.18 8.46
C THR A 263 -13.86 -10.05 7.45
N GLY A 264 -13.87 -10.37 6.15
CA GLY A 264 -13.90 -9.38 5.09
C GLY A 264 -12.63 -8.53 5.05
N TYR A 265 -11.48 -9.03 5.50
CA TYR A 265 -10.25 -8.23 5.65
C TYR A 265 -9.90 -7.41 4.38
N HIS A 266 -10.12 -8.02 3.21
CA HIS A 266 -9.84 -7.38 1.92
C HIS A 266 -10.68 -6.12 1.69
N THR A 267 -11.97 -6.14 2.05
CA THR A 267 -12.87 -4.98 1.89
C THR A 267 -12.74 -4.00 3.05
N ALA A 268 -12.49 -4.53 4.25
CA ALA A 268 -12.36 -3.73 5.46
C ALA A 268 -11.17 -2.75 5.37
N SER A 269 -10.05 -3.16 4.78
CA SER A 269 -8.90 -2.28 4.53
C SER A 269 -9.21 -1.08 3.64
N VAL A 270 -10.12 -1.20 2.68
CA VAL A 270 -10.52 -0.09 1.79
C VAL A 270 -11.34 0.94 2.56
N GLU A 271 -12.17 0.47 3.49
CA GLU A 271 -13.00 1.32 4.36
C GLU A 271 -12.25 1.83 5.60
N LYS A 272 -10.92 1.62 5.68
CA LYS A 272 -10.11 1.84 6.90
C LYS A 272 -10.67 1.14 8.14
N ARG A 273 -11.46 0.08 7.95
CA ARG A 273 -11.93 -0.79 9.01
C ARG A 273 -10.90 -1.89 9.18
N TYR A 274 -10.01 -1.73 10.14
CA TYR A 274 -9.18 -2.84 10.57
C TYR A 274 -9.80 -3.46 11.82
N PHE A 275 -9.46 -4.71 12.06
CA PHE A 275 -9.79 -5.39 13.31
C PHE A 275 -8.54 -6.11 13.77
N THR A 276 -8.40 -6.12 15.08
CA THR A 276 -7.27 -6.67 15.80
C THR A 276 -7.83 -7.39 17.01
N PHE A 277 -7.06 -8.33 17.53
CA PHE A 277 -7.48 -9.13 18.66
C PHE A 277 -6.58 -8.89 19.85
N PHE A 278 -7.18 -8.88 21.02
CA PHE A 278 -6.49 -8.65 22.27
C PHE A 278 -6.15 -9.97 22.97
N TYR A 279 -4.97 -10.02 23.57
CA TYR A 279 -4.52 -11.07 24.47
C TYR A 279 -3.93 -10.49 25.76
N ASP A 280 -4.39 -10.99 26.91
CA ASP A 280 -3.90 -10.60 28.23
C ASP A 280 -2.65 -11.42 28.58
N VAL A 281 -1.47 -10.83 28.35
CA VAL A 281 -0.18 -11.51 28.48
C VAL A 281 0.09 -11.91 29.94
N ARG A 282 -0.47 -11.19 30.92
CA ARG A 282 -0.21 -11.42 32.35
C ARG A 282 -1.16 -12.43 32.98
N ALA A 283 -2.44 -12.37 32.60
CA ALA A 283 -3.48 -13.12 33.30
C ALA A 283 -4.03 -14.32 32.51
N ALA A 284 -3.92 -14.33 31.17
CA ALA A 284 -4.55 -15.36 30.37
C ALA A 284 -3.58 -16.49 30.00
N ARG A 285 -4.03 -17.73 30.21
CA ARG A 285 -3.40 -18.89 29.57
C ARG A 285 -3.69 -18.86 28.06
N PRO A 286 -2.71 -19.17 27.19
CA PRO A 286 -2.96 -19.31 25.77
C PRO A 286 -4.08 -20.31 25.49
N SER A 287 -5.02 -19.91 24.64
CA SER A 287 -6.17 -20.72 24.23
C SER A 287 -6.17 -21.11 22.75
N ASN A 288 -5.24 -20.55 21.97
CA ASN A 288 -5.07 -20.78 20.54
C ASN A 288 -3.60 -20.62 20.13
N ALA A 289 -3.26 -21.04 18.91
CA ALA A 289 -1.88 -21.00 18.40
C ALA A 289 -1.27 -19.60 18.37
N VAL A 290 -2.08 -18.54 18.17
CA VAL A 290 -1.57 -17.16 18.14
C VAL A 290 -1.17 -16.70 19.55
N GLU A 291 -2.04 -16.93 20.54
CA GLU A 291 -1.74 -16.61 21.94
C GLU A 291 -0.54 -17.41 22.45
N ALA A 292 -0.40 -18.67 22.04
CA ALA A 292 0.75 -19.50 22.39
C ALA A 292 2.04 -18.93 21.81
N LEU A 293 1.99 -18.44 20.57
CA LEU A 293 3.11 -17.76 19.96
C LEU A 293 3.44 -16.44 20.68
N ILE A 294 2.43 -15.62 21.02
CA ILE A 294 2.65 -14.37 21.75
C ILE A 294 3.31 -14.66 23.12
N ALA A 295 2.83 -15.65 23.87
CA ALA A 295 3.44 -16.06 25.13
C ALA A 295 4.89 -16.53 24.95
N HIS A 296 5.18 -17.29 23.88
CA HIS A 296 6.53 -17.75 23.53
C HIS A 296 7.50 -16.60 23.18
N LEU A 297 7.02 -15.56 22.51
CA LEU A 297 7.86 -14.43 22.06
C LEU A 297 8.07 -13.37 23.16
N HIS A 298 7.18 -13.29 24.16
CA HIS A 298 7.23 -12.28 25.22
C HIS A 298 8.61 -12.18 25.93
N PRO A 299 9.32 -13.28 26.27
CA PRO A 299 10.66 -13.18 26.86
C PRO A 299 11.71 -12.48 25.99
N LEU A 300 11.56 -12.50 24.65
CA LEU A 300 12.51 -11.84 23.72
C LEU A 300 12.46 -10.32 23.81
N LEU A 301 11.36 -9.76 24.31
CA LEU A 301 11.18 -8.31 24.47
C LEU A 301 12.10 -7.75 25.55
N ALA A 302 12.55 -8.59 26.51
CA ALA A 302 13.28 -8.16 27.69
C ALA A 302 12.56 -7.05 28.49
N ARG A 303 11.23 -7.18 28.61
CA ARG A 303 10.34 -6.26 29.34
C ARG A 303 9.37 -7.04 30.23
N ASP A 304 9.21 -6.62 31.47
CA ASP A 304 8.25 -7.14 32.45
C ASP A 304 6.99 -6.26 32.57
N ASP A 305 7.09 -5.03 32.09
CA ASP A 305 6.02 -4.02 32.15
C ASP A 305 4.94 -4.20 31.08
N VAL A 306 5.08 -5.16 30.16
CA VAL A 306 4.04 -5.54 29.20
C VAL A 306 2.84 -6.16 29.93
N ALA A 307 1.66 -5.58 29.71
CA ALA A 307 0.40 -6.04 30.26
C ALA A 307 -0.40 -6.88 29.26
N CYS A 308 -0.38 -6.48 27.99
CA CYS A 308 -1.20 -7.10 26.95
C CYS A 308 -0.59 -6.98 25.56
N ALA A 309 -1.12 -7.78 24.65
CA ALA A 309 -0.76 -7.80 23.25
C ALA A 309 -2.01 -7.62 22.37
N GLU A 310 -1.90 -6.78 21.35
CA GLU A 310 -2.86 -6.65 20.26
C GLU A 310 -2.25 -7.31 19.02
N TRP A 311 -3.03 -8.11 18.28
CA TRP A 311 -2.51 -8.81 17.11
C TRP A 311 -3.46 -8.82 15.92
N TRP A 312 -2.87 -8.89 14.73
CA TRP A 312 -3.55 -9.10 13.45
C TRP A 312 -2.61 -9.77 12.45
N ALA A 313 -3.18 -10.31 11.36
CA ALA A 313 -2.41 -10.98 10.33
C ALA A 313 -2.48 -10.20 9.02
N HIS A 314 -1.39 -10.26 8.25
CA HIS A 314 -1.36 -9.85 6.84
C HIS A 314 -0.90 -11.00 5.96
N THR A 315 -1.54 -11.12 4.80
CA THR A 315 -1.04 -11.89 3.67
C THR A 315 -0.76 -10.96 2.51
N ARG A 316 0.38 -11.14 1.84
CA ARG A 316 0.75 -10.36 0.66
C ARG A 316 1.45 -11.25 -0.37
N PRO A 317 1.12 -11.15 -1.67
CA PRO A 317 1.84 -11.87 -2.70
C PRO A 317 3.30 -11.42 -2.79
N VAL A 318 4.21 -12.37 -3.03
CA VAL A 318 5.64 -12.11 -3.22
C VAL A 318 5.89 -11.44 -4.58
N GLY A 319 6.83 -10.47 -4.61
CA GLY A 319 7.16 -9.71 -5.83
C GLY A 319 6.11 -8.67 -6.26
N ARG A 320 5.00 -8.56 -5.53
CA ARG A 320 3.90 -7.61 -5.81
C ARG A 320 3.48 -6.84 -4.56
N HIS A 321 4.45 -6.33 -3.81
CA HIS A 321 4.17 -5.61 -2.58
C HIS A 321 4.17 -4.09 -2.84
N PRO A 322 3.02 -3.39 -2.81
CA PRO A 322 2.96 -1.93 -2.98
C PRO A 322 3.56 -1.18 -1.79
N GLY A 323 4.19 -1.88 -0.86
CA GLY A 323 4.65 -1.33 0.40
C GLY A 323 3.53 -1.32 1.43
N HIS A 324 3.85 -0.72 2.57
CA HIS A 324 2.90 -0.29 3.56
C HIS A 324 3.31 1.13 3.94
N GLU A 325 2.31 2.01 4.01
CA GLU A 325 2.49 3.43 4.33
C GLU A 325 3.33 3.61 5.61
N LEU A 326 4.17 4.64 5.63
CA LEU A 326 4.86 5.01 6.88
C LEU A 326 3.84 5.56 7.88
N HIS A 327 3.74 4.95 9.04
CA HIS A 327 2.77 5.30 10.07
C HIS A 327 3.32 5.04 11.48
N TYR A 328 2.60 5.56 12.47
CA TYR A 328 2.80 5.24 13.86
C TYR A 328 1.76 4.22 14.30
N ASP A 329 2.18 3.24 15.11
CA ASP A 329 1.21 2.38 15.78
C ASP A 329 0.54 3.17 16.90
N LEU A 330 -0.79 3.21 16.88
CA LEU A 330 -1.61 3.95 17.82
C LEU A 330 -2.75 3.11 18.33
N GLU A 331 -3.07 3.28 19.61
CA GLU A 331 -4.36 2.86 20.14
C GLU A 331 -5.42 3.89 19.74
N GLU A 332 -6.10 3.64 18.61
CA GLU A 332 -7.12 4.54 18.08
C GLU A 332 -8.30 4.76 19.04
N GLY A 333 -8.72 3.75 19.80
CA GLY A 333 -9.80 3.86 20.77
C GLY A 333 -9.48 4.80 21.94
N VAL A 334 -8.25 4.82 22.42
CA VAL A 334 -7.75 5.75 23.45
C VAL A 334 -7.65 7.15 22.87
N MET A 335 -7.11 7.28 21.65
CA MET A 335 -7.01 8.55 20.95
C MET A 335 -8.40 9.16 20.71
N GLU A 336 -9.35 8.40 20.17
CA GLU A 336 -10.73 8.83 19.94
C GLU A 336 -11.48 9.16 21.25
N ALA A 337 -11.27 8.37 22.31
CA ALA A 337 -12.01 8.54 23.56
C ALA A 337 -11.46 9.66 24.46
N SER A 338 -10.15 9.94 24.38
CA SER A 338 -9.47 10.83 25.33
C SER A 338 -8.59 11.91 24.70
N GLY A 339 -8.35 11.87 23.39
CA GLY A 339 -7.36 12.72 22.72
C GLY A 339 -5.90 12.37 23.06
N ARG A 340 -5.67 11.35 23.90
CA ARG A 340 -4.32 10.91 24.28
C ARG A 340 -3.77 9.95 23.21
N VAL A 341 -2.58 10.25 22.74
CA VAL A 341 -1.78 9.35 21.92
C VAL A 341 -1.21 8.25 22.82
N LEU A 342 -1.54 6.99 22.52
CA LEU A 342 -0.96 5.82 23.17
C LEU A 342 -0.28 4.94 22.13
N HIS A 343 1.04 4.80 22.24
CA HIS A 343 1.83 3.87 21.44
C HIS A 343 2.02 2.54 22.17
N PRO A 344 2.24 1.43 21.44
CA PRO A 344 2.79 0.22 22.04
C PRO A 344 4.16 0.50 22.68
N LEU A 345 4.48 -0.20 23.78
CA LEU A 345 5.84 -0.22 24.32
C LEU A 345 6.82 -0.84 23.32
N VAL A 346 6.35 -1.87 22.64
CA VAL A 346 7.06 -2.55 21.56
C VAL A 346 6.06 -2.80 20.44
N SER A 347 6.48 -2.54 19.22
CA SER A 347 5.83 -3.04 18.01
C SER A 347 6.65 -4.17 17.42
N SER A 348 5.97 -5.16 16.85
CA SER A 348 6.66 -6.33 16.31
C SER A 348 6.02 -6.93 15.09
N VAL A 349 6.87 -7.48 14.23
CA VAL A 349 6.49 -8.20 13.02
C VAL A 349 7.04 -9.61 13.10
N VAL A 350 6.14 -10.59 13.15
CA VAL A 350 6.48 -12.01 13.06
C VAL A 350 6.34 -12.44 11.61
N TYR A 351 7.46 -12.77 10.98
CA TYR A 351 7.50 -13.27 9.62
C TYR A 351 7.25 -14.79 9.63
N LEU A 352 5.98 -15.21 9.59
CA LEU A 352 5.59 -16.63 9.57
C LEU A 352 6.14 -17.32 8.31
N SER A 353 5.96 -16.67 7.17
CA SER A 353 6.66 -16.99 5.93
C SER A 353 7.38 -15.73 5.42
N GLY A 354 8.59 -15.91 4.92
CA GLY A 354 9.38 -14.83 4.34
C GLY A 354 10.04 -15.29 3.05
N SER A 355 10.08 -14.40 2.07
CA SER A 355 10.92 -14.57 0.89
C SER A 355 11.88 -13.39 0.80
N ALA A 356 13.07 -13.62 0.24
CA ALA A 356 14.01 -12.54 -0.10
C ALA A 356 13.44 -11.55 -1.14
N LYS A 357 12.28 -11.87 -1.73
CA LYS A 357 11.55 -11.07 -2.72
C LYS A 357 10.42 -10.23 -2.10
N SER A 358 10.31 -10.21 -0.77
CA SER A 358 9.33 -9.41 -0.07
C SER A 358 9.97 -8.12 0.46
N GLY A 359 9.21 -7.03 0.44
CA GLY A 359 9.73 -5.72 0.85
C GLY A 359 10.17 -5.70 2.32
N PRO A 360 11.31 -5.06 2.64
CA PRO A 360 11.78 -4.94 4.01
C PRO A 360 10.86 -4.04 4.83
N THR A 361 10.73 -4.37 6.11
CA THR A 361 10.17 -3.43 7.09
C THR A 361 11.21 -2.34 7.32
N ILE A 362 10.78 -1.08 7.23
CA ILE A 362 11.59 0.09 7.55
C ILE A 362 11.12 0.65 8.88
N VAL A 363 12.06 0.95 9.78
CA VAL A 363 11.82 1.65 11.04
C VAL A 363 12.71 2.88 11.07
N LEU A 364 12.17 4.04 11.34
CA LEU A 364 12.87 5.32 11.39
C LEU A 364 12.89 5.81 12.84
N ASP A 365 13.98 6.45 13.30
CA ASP A 365 14.03 7.03 14.66
C ASP A 365 13.21 8.33 14.83
N GLU A 366 12.16 8.49 14.02
CA GLU A 366 11.20 9.58 14.07
C GLU A 366 10.07 9.26 15.05
N ARG A 367 9.67 10.26 15.83
CA ARG A 367 8.59 10.17 16.82
C ARG A 367 7.56 11.26 16.58
N LEU A 368 6.29 10.94 16.82
CA LEU A 368 5.15 11.81 16.54
C LEU A 368 5.22 13.18 17.26
N ASP A 369 5.80 13.21 18.47
CA ASP A 369 5.87 14.37 19.35
C ASP A 369 7.20 15.13 19.27
N ALA A 370 8.24 14.56 18.66
CA ALA A 370 9.57 15.14 18.65
C ALA A 370 9.73 16.33 17.69
N GLY A 371 8.93 16.39 16.62
CA GLY A 371 9.05 17.43 15.57
C GLY A 371 10.40 17.41 14.84
N GLN A 372 11.12 16.28 14.89
CA GLN A 372 12.43 16.11 14.28
C GLN A 372 12.35 14.97 13.26
N LEU A 373 12.91 15.20 12.08
CA LEU A 373 13.10 14.14 11.09
C LEU A 373 14.00 13.03 11.63
N ALA A 374 13.71 11.79 11.21
CA ALA A 374 14.62 10.69 11.46
C ALA A 374 16.03 10.98 10.96
N ARG A 375 17.00 10.66 11.82
CA ARG A 375 18.43 10.68 11.53
C ARG A 375 18.93 9.31 11.12
N ARG A 376 18.22 8.25 11.52
CA ARG A 376 18.59 6.87 11.23
C ARG A 376 17.35 6.08 10.83
N CYS A 377 17.55 5.09 9.98
CA CYS A 377 16.57 4.03 9.79
C CYS A 377 17.22 2.65 9.82
N TRP A 378 16.38 1.66 10.10
CA TRP A 378 16.71 0.26 10.12
C TRP A 378 15.86 -0.49 9.10
N LEU A 379 16.49 -1.36 8.30
CA LEU A 379 15.82 -2.22 7.33
C LEU A 379 15.90 -3.68 7.76
N ALA A 380 14.74 -4.26 8.04
CA ALA A 380 14.58 -5.66 8.37
C ALA A 380 13.99 -6.43 7.17
N HIS A 381 14.83 -7.22 6.52
CA HIS A 381 14.42 -8.10 5.43
C HIS A 381 13.62 -9.29 5.97
N PRO A 382 12.44 -9.62 5.40
CA PRO A 382 11.61 -10.71 5.89
C PRO A 382 12.34 -12.05 5.84
N ARG A 383 12.30 -12.80 6.95
CA ARG A 383 12.87 -14.15 7.05
C ARG A 383 11.84 -15.07 7.69
N THR A 384 11.62 -16.23 7.09
CA THR A 384 10.71 -17.25 7.64
C THR A 384 11.07 -17.57 9.09
N ARG A 385 10.05 -17.59 9.96
CA ARG A 385 10.14 -17.82 11.41
C ARG A 385 10.97 -16.78 12.18
N ALA A 386 11.11 -15.57 11.66
CA ALA A 386 11.80 -14.50 12.36
C ALA A 386 10.84 -13.53 13.09
N LEU A 387 11.33 -12.93 14.17
CA LEU A 387 10.66 -11.86 14.92
C LEU A 387 11.46 -10.57 14.77
N LEU A 388 10.83 -9.51 14.26
CA LEU A 388 11.33 -8.13 14.37
C LEU A 388 10.64 -7.45 15.55
N THR A 389 11.40 -6.75 16.40
CA THR A 389 10.87 -5.90 17.47
C THR A 389 11.49 -4.51 17.39
N PHE A 390 10.71 -3.47 17.66
CA PHE A 390 11.17 -2.10 17.77
C PHE A 390 10.30 -1.29 18.74
N ASP A 391 10.78 -0.13 19.18
CA ASP A 391 10.00 0.80 19.99
C ASP A 391 8.73 1.24 19.24
N GLY A 392 7.55 1.04 19.83
CA GLY A 392 6.26 1.26 19.16
C GLY A 392 5.93 2.73 18.89
N ALA A 393 6.70 3.67 19.45
CA ALA A 393 6.56 5.09 19.15
C ALA A 393 7.30 5.53 17.88
N LEU A 394 8.05 4.62 17.23
CA LEU A 394 8.84 4.93 16.04
C LEU A 394 8.00 4.86 14.76
N LEU A 395 8.27 5.78 13.84
CA LEU A 395 7.71 5.77 12.49
C LEU A 395 8.20 4.54 11.74
N HIS A 396 7.29 3.78 11.13
CA HIS A 396 7.67 2.57 10.42
C HIS A 396 6.69 2.23 9.29
N GLY A 397 7.10 1.30 8.43
CA GLY A 397 6.26 0.81 7.34
C GLY A 397 6.94 -0.33 6.60
N VAL A 398 6.53 -0.56 5.35
CA VAL A 398 7.14 -1.59 4.51
C VAL A 398 7.49 -0.99 3.17
N LEU A 399 8.75 -1.12 2.75
CA LEU A 399 9.15 -0.61 1.44
C LEU A 399 8.55 -1.46 0.32
N PRO A 400 8.09 -0.85 -0.77
CA PRO A 400 7.68 -1.59 -1.94
C PRO A 400 8.91 -2.14 -2.65
N VAL A 401 8.84 -3.37 -3.13
CA VAL A 401 9.94 -3.98 -3.91
C VAL A 401 9.46 -4.39 -5.28
N ASP A 402 10.32 -4.19 -6.27
CA ASP A 402 10.16 -4.75 -7.59
C ASP A 402 10.72 -6.18 -7.59
N GLY A 403 10.02 -7.11 -8.22
CA GLY A 403 10.47 -8.50 -8.23
C GLY A 403 9.57 -9.40 -9.07
N PRO A 404 10.10 -10.57 -9.50
CA PRO A 404 9.31 -11.53 -10.22
C PRO A 404 8.17 -12.01 -9.32
N VAL A 405 6.99 -11.99 -9.90
CA VAL A 405 5.76 -12.47 -9.30
C VAL A 405 5.87 -13.97 -9.06
N GLY A 406 5.49 -14.41 -7.86
CA GLY A 406 5.24 -15.81 -7.58
C GLY A 406 3.91 -16.03 -6.86
N ASP A 407 3.44 -17.27 -6.86
CA ASP A 407 2.26 -17.70 -6.10
C ASP A 407 2.53 -17.79 -4.59
N GLU A 408 3.78 -17.57 -4.18
CA GLU A 408 4.18 -17.49 -2.78
C GLU A 408 3.59 -16.24 -2.12
N HIS A 409 3.18 -16.38 -0.87
CA HIS A 409 2.72 -15.27 -0.04
C HIS A 409 3.64 -15.07 1.15
N ARG A 410 3.93 -13.79 1.45
CA ARG A 410 4.44 -13.38 2.75
C ARG A 410 3.27 -13.32 3.73
N LEU A 411 3.34 -14.17 4.74
CA LEU A 411 2.45 -14.17 5.89
C LEU A 411 3.17 -13.53 7.06
N THR A 412 2.57 -12.48 7.60
CA THR A 412 3.07 -11.82 8.80
C THR A 412 2.00 -11.76 9.85
N LEU A 413 2.36 -12.05 11.09
CA LEU A 413 1.56 -11.71 12.26
C LEU A 413 2.17 -10.44 12.88
N LEU A 414 1.37 -9.41 13.02
CA LEU A 414 1.76 -8.17 13.68
C LEU A 414 1.29 -8.24 15.12
N VAL A 415 2.17 -7.86 16.06
CA VAL A 415 1.86 -7.84 17.48
C VAL A 415 2.34 -6.53 18.09
N ALA A 416 1.42 -5.77 18.66
CA ALA A 416 1.66 -4.55 19.42
C ALA A 416 1.56 -4.87 20.91
N TRP A 417 2.59 -4.51 21.69
CA TRP A 417 2.72 -4.86 23.10
C TRP A 417 2.53 -3.62 23.96
N TYR A 418 1.51 -3.58 24.81
CA TYR A 418 1.17 -2.40 25.62
C TYR A 418 1.47 -2.62 27.10
N GLY A 419 1.85 -1.55 27.78
CA GLY A 419 2.08 -1.55 29.23
C GLY A 419 0.80 -1.42 30.06
N GLU A 420 -0.30 -1.06 29.42
CA GLU A 420 -1.61 -0.88 30.05
C GLU A 420 -2.73 -1.51 29.24
N ASP A 421 -3.83 -1.88 29.90
CA ASP A 421 -5.01 -2.46 29.27
C ASP A 421 -5.80 -1.38 28.51
N ALA A 422 -5.39 -1.15 27.27
CA ALA A 422 -5.99 -0.22 26.30
C ALA A 422 -7.52 -0.35 26.19
N ARG A 423 -8.05 -1.58 26.37
CA ARG A 423 -9.49 -1.84 26.32
C ARG A 423 -10.26 -1.03 27.35
N ARG A 424 -9.67 -0.63 28.48
CA ARG A 424 -10.42 0.08 29.53
C ARG A 424 -10.84 1.49 29.10
N ALA A 425 -10.16 2.08 28.13
CA ALA A 425 -10.50 3.40 27.61
C ALA A 425 -11.72 3.39 26.68
N SER A 426 -11.96 2.28 25.94
CA SER A 426 -13.07 2.19 24.98
C SER A 426 -14.34 1.58 25.62
N SER A 427 -15.19 2.45 26.20
CA SER A 427 -16.43 2.08 26.91
C SER A 427 -17.63 1.72 26.02
N ARG A 428 -17.50 1.79 24.69
CA ARG A 428 -18.62 1.57 23.76
C ARG A 428 -18.93 0.08 23.58
N ARG A 429 -20.23 -0.29 23.53
CA ARG A 429 -20.73 -1.65 23.25
C ARG A 429 -20.01 -2.23 22.02
N ARG A 430 -19.32 -3.36 22.22
CA ARG A 430 -18.38 -3.93 21.24
C ARG A 430 -19.07 -4.91 20.29
N SER A 431 -18.98 -4.63 18.99
CA SER A 431 -19.15 -5.66 17.95
C SER A 431 -17.97 -6.65 18.05
N ALA A 432 -18.17 -7.89 17.61
CA ALA A 432 -17.16 -8.95 17.69
C ALA A 432 -15.95 -8.76 16.76
N LEU A 433 -16.10 -7.98 15.68
CA LEU A 433 -15.01 -7.64 14.74
C LEU A 433 -14.79 -6.12 14.79
N ARG A 434 -13.95 -5.69 15.73
CA ARG A 434 -13.51 -4.30 15.91
C ARG A 434 -12.04 -4.31 16.32
N PRO A 435 -11.34 -3.15 16.25
CA PRO A 435 -10.05 -3.01 16.90
C PRO A 435 -10.12 -3.48 18.36
N GLN A 436 -9.12 -4.27 18.75
CA GLN A 436 -8.93 -4.88 20.08
C GLN A 436 -10.10 -5.72 20.59
N GLY A 437 -10.79 -6.40 19.67
CA GLY A 437 -11.80 -7.38 20.01
C GLY A 437 -11.22 -8.60 20.72
N ALA A 438 -12.04 -9.37 21.43
CA ALA A 438 -11.67 -10.74 21.75
C ALA A 438 -11.75 -11.58 20.47
N VAL A 439 -10.95 -12.64 20.37
CA VAL A 439 -11.14 -13.66 19.32
C VAL A 439 -12.59 -14.16 19.38
N PRO A 440 -13.36 -14.10 18.28
CA PRO A 440 -14.76 -14.47 18.29
C PRO A 440 -14.92 -15.94 18.64
N ARG A 441 -16.01 -16.28 19.32
CA ARG A 441 -16.38 -17.68 19.52
C ARG A 441 -16.80 -18.32 18.20
N VAL A 442 -16.50 -19.61 18.07
CA VAL A 442 -16.92 -20.41 16.92
C VAL A 442 -18.44 -20.38 16.80
N SER A 443 -18.93 -20.10 15.61
CA SER A 443 -20.35 -20.07 15.28
C SER A 443 -20.57 -20.54 13.84
N ARG A 444 -21.84 -20.67 13.42
CA ARG A 444 -22.19 -21.00 12.03
C ARG A 444 -21.67 -19.98 11.01
N ARG A 445 -21.42 -18.73 11.42
CA ARG A 445 -20.93 -17.64 10.54
C ARG A 445 -19.44 -17.36 10.70
N THR A 446 -18.82 -17.86 11.76
CA THR A 446 -17.44 -17.56 12.13
C THR A 446 -16.78 -18.85 12.60
N THR A 447 -16.08 -19.51 11.68
CA THR A 447 -15.42 -20.80 11.91
C THR A 447 -13.92 -20.69 11.93
N TRP A 448 -13.33 -19.60 11.40
CA TRP A 448 -11.88 -19.42 11.35
C TRP A 448 -11.14 -19.58 12.69
N PRO A 449 -11.74 -19.32 13.88
CA PRO A 449 -11.06 -19.63 15.14
C PRO A 449 -10.72 -21.12 15.32
N LEU A 450 -11.41 -22.03 14.62
CA LEU A 450 -11.05 -23.45 14.56
C LEU A 450 -9.75 -23.70 13.79
N ASP A 451 -9.33 -22.78 12.92
CA ASP A 451 -8.16 -22.93 12.06
C ASP A 451 -6.86 -22.53 12.78
N ILE A 452 -6.93 -21.93 13.97
CA ILE A 452 -5.79 -21.63 14.85
C ILE A 452 -5.78 -22.52 16.11
N PRO A 453 -5.93 -23.85 15.98
CA PRO A 453 -6.05 -24.71 17.14
C PRO A 453 -4.80 -24.59 18.00
N LEU A 454 -4.99 -24.59 19.31
CA LEU A 454 -3.94 -24.97 20.23
C LEU A 454 -3.80 -26.49 20.10
N ASP A 455 -3.09 -26.95 19.07
CA ASP A 455 -3.07 -28.37 18.73
C ASP A 455 -2.36 -29.15 19.85
N MET A 456 -3.15 -29.90 20.63
CA MET A 456 -2.70 -30.78 21.71
C MET A 456 -1.95 -32.01 21.18
N ALA A 457 -1.88 -32.20 19.87
CA ALA A 457 -1.21 -33.34 19.25
C ALA A 457 0.32 -33.25 19.27
N CYS A 458 0.91 -32.09 19.56
CA CYS A 458 2.36 -31.91 19.76
C CYS A 458 2.80 -32.22 21.21
N GLY A 459 2.18 -33.21 21.85
CA GLY A 459 2.30 -33.51 23.27
C GLY A 459 1.36 -32.64 24.11
N GLY A 460 0.79 -33.22 25.17
CA GLY A 460 -0.31 -32.62 25.94
C GLY A 460 0.02 -31.28 26.61
N GLU A 461 -0.84 -30.82 27.52
CA GLU A 461 -0.65 -29.56 28.25
C GLU A 461 0.77 -29.38 28.83
N GLU A 462 1.45 -30.48 29.20
CA GLU A 462 2.84 -30.48 29.63
C GLU A 462 3.83 -30.05 28.55
N GLU A 463 3.69 -30.45 27.28
CA GLU A 463 4.67 -30.10 26.23
C GLU A 463 4.46 -28.67 25.73
N LEU A 464 3.22 -28.15 25.76
CA LEU A 464 2.95 -26.73 25.55
C LEU A 464 3.41 -25.88 26.74
N ALA A 465 3.17 -26.33 27.97
CA ALA A 465 3.73 -25.70 29.16
C ALA A 465 5.26 -25.75 29.12
N GLN A 466 5.86 -26.83 28.62
CA GLN A 466 7.29 -26.96 28.41
C GLN A 466 7.76 -26.08 27.24
N ALA A 467 7.01 -25.91 26.16
CA ALA A 467 7.39 -25.04 25.05
C ALA A 467 7.25 -23.53 25.40
N THR A 468 6.34 -23.19 26.32
CA THR A 468 6.17 -21.83 26.84
C THR A 468 7.08 -21.53 28.04
N ALA A 469 7.42 -22.55 28.85
CA ALA A 469 8.35 -22.43 29.98
C ALA A 469 9.81 -22.73 29.62
N SER A 470 10.05 -23.43 28.50
CA SER A 470 11.40 -23.72 28.01
C SER A 470 12.05 -22.40 27.64
N ALA A 471 13.32 -22.29 28.02
CA ALA A 471 14.22 -21.32 27.43
C ALA A 471 14.00 -21.26 25.92
N LEU A 472 14.07 -20.05 25.37
CA LEU A 472 14.02 -19.78 23.94
C LEU A 472 14.77 -20.87 23.17
N PRO A 473 14.28 -21.32 22.00
CA PRO A 473 14.94 -22.35 21.22
C PRO A 473 16.44 -22.06 21.16
N ALA A 474 17.28 -23.06 21.41
CA ALA A 474 18.74 -22.87 21.37
C ALA A 474 19.23 -22.30 20.01
N THR A 475 18.40 -22.41 18.98
CA THR A 475 18.61 -21.85 17.65
C THR A 475 18.24 -20.38 17.49
N THR A 476 17.42 -19.82 18.38
CA THR A 476 17.02 -18.42 18.31
C THR A 476 18.23 -17.53 18.53
N ARG A 477 18.50 -16.68 17.55
CA ARG A 477 19.66 -15.78 17.58
C ARG A 477 19.30 -14.43 16.99
N GLU A 478 19.89 -13.39 17.56
CA GLU A 478 19.78 -12.04 17.02
C GLU A 478 20.60 -11.94 15.72
N LEU A 479 19.99 -11.34 14.70
CA LEU A 479 20.54 -11.12 13.38
C LEU A 479 20.95 -9.65 13.23
N PRO A 480 21.99 -9.37 12.44
CA PRO A 480 22.31 -7.99 12.10
C PRO A 480 21.15 -7.36 11.30
N ILE A 481 20.92 -6.08 11.56
CA ILE A 481 19.98 -5.23 10.83
C ILE A 481 20.76 -4.18 10.06
N VAL A 482 20.30 -3.85 8.85
CA VAL A 482 20.92 -2.79 8.06
C VAL A 482 20.51 -1.44 8.64
N GLU A 483 21.47 -0.67 9.12
CA GLU A 483 21.29 0.69 9.63
C GLU A 483 21.79 1.69 8.59
N ILE A 484 21.04 2.76 8.39
CA ILE A 484 21.31 3.80 7.40
C ILE A 484 21.17 5.16 8.09
N ASP A 485 22.23 5.94 8.02
CA ASP A 485 22.23 7.34 8.42
C ASP A 485 21.55 8.22 7.36
N HIS A 486 20.84 9.25 7.81
CA HIS A 486 20.13 10.22 6.97
C HIS A 486 19.14 9.53 6.00
N PRO A 487 18.07 8.89 6.54
CA PRO A 487 17.08 8.20 5.72
C PRO A 487 16.28 9.15 4.83
N TRP A 488 16.27 10.44 5.16
CA TRP A 488 15.63 11.50 4.39
C TRP A 488 16.65 12.27 3.56
N GLU A 489 16.32 12.51 2.29
CA GLU A 489 17.06 13.39 1.37
C GLU A 489 16.14 14.54 0.93
N GLU A 490 16.69 15.75 0.87
CA GLU A 490 15.98 16.87 0.25
C GLU A 490 15.77 16.61 -1.25
N VAL A 491 14.54 16.83 -1.70
CA VAL A 491 14.20 17.02 -3.10
C VAL A 491 14.69 18.42 -3.47
N THR A 492 16.01 18.58 -3.60
CA THR A 492 16.67 19.87 -3.87
C THR A 492 15.96 20.55 -5.02
N MET A 493 15.67 21.84 -4.92
CA MET A 493 15.32 22.61 -6.11
C MET A 493 16.63 22.76 -6.91
N ALA A 494 16.59 22.59 -8.23
CA ALA A 494 17.73 23.01 -9.04
C ALA A 494 18.05 24.45 -8.61
N PRO A 495 19.30 24.77 -8.21
CA PRO A 495 19.63 26.11 -7.76
C PRO A 495 19.17 27.05 -8.86
N HIS A 496 18.34 28.03 -8.52
CA HIS A 496 17.71 28.96 -9.47
C HIS A 496 18.73 29.84 -10.24
N GLY A 497 20.03 29.53 -10.17
CA GLY A 497 21.13 30.24 -10.80
C GLY A 497 22.01 29.41 -11.75
N VAL A 498 21.77 28.11 -11.94
CA VAL A 498 22.49 27.39 -13.02
C VAL A 498 21.74 27.63 -14.32
N ALA A 499 22.16 28.67 -15.05
CA ALA A 499 21.75 28.89 -16.42
C ALA A 499 22.13 27.64 -17.25
N VAL A 500 21.17 26.75 -17.47
CA VAL A 500 21.30 25.64 -18.41
C VAL A 500 21.43 26.25 -19.81
N HIS A 501 22.68 26.49 -20.22
CA HIS A 501 23.01 27.10 -21.52
C HIS A 501 22.81 26.15 -22.71
N ALA A 502 22.34 24.93 -22.49
CA ALA A 502 21.79 24.11 -23.56
C ALA A 502 20.34 24.54 -23.79
N ARG A 503 20.10 25.53 -24.67
CA ARG A 503 18.76 25.85 -25.17
C ARG A 503 18.17 24.58 -25.79
N PRO A 504 17.15 23.94 -25.21
CA PRO A 504 16.30 23.04 -25.98
C PRO A 504 15.65 23.93 -27.05
N ARG A 505 15.50 23.43 -28.28
CA ARG A 505 14.69 24.13 -29.30
C ARG A 505 13.33 24.44 -28.68
N ARG A 506 13.11 25.71 -28.31
CA ARG A 506 11.83 26.23 -27.83
C ARG A 506 10.82 25.94 -28.95
N SER A 507 9.98 24.95 -28.77
CA SER A 507 8.72 24.93 -29.50
C SER A 507 7.95 26.18 -29.09
N ALA A 508 7.25 26.81 -30.03
CA ALA A 508 6.56 28.09 -29.84
C ALA A 508 5.37 28.04 -28.86
N LEU A 509 5.19 26.94 -28.13
CA LEU A 509 4.25 26.81 -27.03
C LEU A 509 4.93 27.34 -25.77
N GLY A 510 4.61 28.59 -25.42
CA GLY A 510 5.21 29.31 -24.29
C GLY A 510 5.27 28.48 -23.02
N ALA A 511 6.37 28.63 -22.28
CA ALA A 511 6.62 28.00 -20.99
C ALA A 511 5.53 28.42 -19.98
N ARG A 512 4.40 27.73 -19.99
CA ARG A 512 3.41 27.80 -18.93
C ARG A 512 4.04 27.18 -17.70
N ALA A 513 3.97 27.88 -16.57
CA ALA A 513 4.27 27.27 -15.28
C ALA A 513 3.38 26.02 -15.17
N GLU A 514 3.98 24.84 -15.04
CA GLU A 514 3.21 23.62 -14.80
C GLU A 514 2.41 23.82 -13.50
N ALA A 515 1.10 23.59 -13.57
CA ALA A 515 0.26 23.67 -12.38
C ALA A 515 0.74 22.65 -11.35
N ALA A 516 0.76 23.06 -10.08
CA ALA A 516 1.06 22.16 -8.98
C ALA A 516 0.03 21.02 -8.95
N LEU A 517 0.50 19.79 -8.77
CA LEU A 517 -0.32 18.60 -8.64
C LEU A 517 -0.72 18.41 -7.16
N GLU A 518 -1.93 17.94 -6.95
CA GLU A 518 -2.40 17.48 -5.63
C GLU A 518 -2.05 16.00 -5.44
N ILE A 519 -1.61 15.64 -4.24
CA ILE A 519 -1.31 14.24 -3.89
C ILE A 519 -2.65 13.50 -3.77
N PRO A 520 -2.91 12.45 -4.55
CA PRO A 520 -4.10 11.65 -4.39
C PRO A 520 -4.10 10.97 -3.01
N THR A 521 -5.19 11.12 -2.27
CA THR A 521 -5.30 10.64 -0.87
C THR A 521 -5.03 9.14 -0.71
N HIS A 522 -5.32 8.34 -1.74
CA HIS A 522 -5.13 6.88 -1.76
C HIS A 522 -3.71 6.45 -2.15
N LEU A 523 -2.84 7.36 -2.60
CA LEU A 523 -1.44 7.08 -2.98
C LEU A 523 -0.43 7.74 -2.03
N ASP A 524 -0.90 8.36 -0.98
CA ASP A 524 -0.08 8.99 0.03
C ASP A 524 0.52 7.93 0.96
N GLN A 525 1.61 7.30 0.48
CA GLN A 525 2.33 6.26 1.21
C GLN A 525 3.42 6.82 2.15
N HIS A 526 3.55 8.15 2.22
CA HIS A 526 4.52 8.87 3.05
C HIS A 526 6.01 8.54 2.79
N PHE A 527 6.35 7.93 1.66
CA PHE A 527 7.76 7.83 1.22
C PHE A 527 8.33 9.16 0.69
N PHE A 528 7.45 10.13 0.47
CA PHE A 528 7.76 11.49 0.04
C PHE A 528 6.95 12.47 0.89
N LEU A 529 7.58 13.54 1.38
CA LEU A 529 6.95 14.49 2.29
C LEU A 529 7.10 15.93 1.78
N ARG A 530 6.10 16.78 1.99
CA ARG A 530 6.19 18.24 1.81
C ARG A 530 6.90 18.89 2.98
N SER A 531 6.67 18.37 4.18
CA SER A 531 7.29 18.81 5.42
C SER A 531 7.53 17.64 6.38
N PRO A 532 8.44 17.79 7.36
CA PRO A 532 8.59 16.82 8.44
C PRO A 532 7.29 16.53 9.19
N ASP A 533 6.39 17.52 9.26
CA ASP A 533 5.14 17.40 10.01
C ASP A 533 4.05 16.64 9.25
N ASP A 534 4.23 16.36 7.94
CA ASP A 534 3.17 15.75 7.10
C ASP A 534 2.68 14.41 7.67
N VAL A 535 3.58 13.59 8.20
CA VAL A 535 3.23 12.32 8.82
C VAL A 535 2.50 12.54 10.14
N ALA A 536 2.95 13.52 10.94
CA ALA A 536 2.34 13.84 12.22
C ALA A 536 0.95 14.47 12.08
N CYS A 537 0.72 15.27 11.03
CA CYS A 537 -0.53 16.00 10.80
C CYS A 537 -1.75 15.09 10.63
N ARG A 538 -1.61 13.85 10.15
CA ARG A 538 -2.75 12.90 10.07
C ARG A 538 -3.29 12.48 11.43
N HIS A 539 -2.45 12.48 12.45
CA HIS A 539 -2.78 11.98 13.78
C HIS A 539 -3.19 13.08 14.76
N ARG A 540 -3.09 14.35 14.35
CA ARG A 540 -3.59 15.51 15.10
C ARG A 540 -4.99 15.85 14.59
N VAL A 541 -5.99 15.09 15.02
CA VAL A 541 -7.42 15.37 14.76
C VAL A 541 -8.05 16.06 15.95
#